data_AF-A0A843EMJ4-F1
#
_entry.id   AF-A0A843EMJ4-F1
#
_cell.length_a   1.000
_cell.length_b   1.000
_cell.length_c   1.000
_cell.angle_alpha   90.00
_cell.angle_beta   90.00
_cell.angle_gamma   90.00
#
_symmetry.space_group_name_H-M   'P 1'
#
loop_
_entity.id
_entity.type
_entity.pdbx_description
1 polymer ?
#
loop_
_entity_poly.entity_id
_entity_poly.type
_entity_poly.pdbx_seq_one_letter_code
_entity_poly.pdbx_strand_id
1 'polypeptide(L)'
;MSKMNTLQSNLYQLLVEFDELCRKYDVEYLLAAGASLGAVRNRSFMPWDDDIDLYITRENWNKLRHIIETEENVLPEGRSFVYKENTPYYCNPLPRYVDTNSTPIYVSQAFTAKACGQHLELFIFDLIPRDEMKREKYLETLEIYTELLSPYFIVNKNTSLEDWQKHYELYKKYCKRVDKEGEEKVLNELEDKLKSYTDEECDEYCMHWGIKNYIYNKKHFKNIE
;
A
#
# COMPACT_ATOMS: atom_id res chain seq x y z
N MET A 1 13.69 -27.02 -11.00
CA MET A 1 12.97 -25.77 -10.69
C MET A 1 11.99 -25.52 -11.83
N SER A 2 10.75 -25.11 -11.53
CA SER A 2 9.83 -24.66 -12.58
C SER A 2 10.43 -23.43 -13.25
N LYS A 3 10.47 -23.41 -14.58
CA LYS A 3 10.96 -22.24 -15.33
C LYS A 3 9.96 -21.10 -15.12
N MET A 4 10.44 -19.91 -14.76
CA MET A 4 9.60 -18.70 -14.71
C MET A 4 9.02 -18.45 -16.10
N ASN A 5 7.74 -18.10 -16.17
CA ASN A 5 7.16 -17.58 -17.40
C ASN A 5 7.63 -16.13 -17.66
N THR A 6 7.25 -15.54 -18.78
CA THR A 6 7.68 -14.17 -19.14
C THR A 6 7.21 -13.13 -18.12
N LEU A 7 5.97 -13.24 -17.64
CA LEU A 7 5.40 -12.34 -16.62
C LEU A 7 6.23 -12.39 -15.32
N GLN A 8 6.48 -13.59 -14.80
CA GLN A 8 7.28 -13.80 -13.59
C GLN A 8 8.72 -13.32 -13.75
N SER A 9 9.30 -13.50 -14.94
CA SER A 9 10.66 -13.02 -15.22
C SER A 9 10.75 -11.50 -15.18
N ASN A 10 9.73 -10.79 -15.71
CA ASN A 10 9.67 -9.34 -15.66
C ASN A 10 9.43 -8.81 -14.24
N LEU A 11 8.53 -9.43 -13.48
CA LEU A 11 8.29 -9.10 -12.07
C LEU A 11 9.54 -9.33 -11.22
N TYR A 12 10.26 -10.42 -11.47
CA TYR A 12 11.54 -10.67 -10.80
C TYR A 12 12.57 -9.59 -11.10
N GLN A 13 12.66 -9.14 -12.36
CA GLN A 13 13.55 -8.05 -12.75
C GLN A 13 13.19 -6.75 -12.03
N LEU A 14 11.90 -6.41 -11.92
CA LEU A 14 11.43 -5.28 -11.12
C LEU A 14 11.83 -5.41 -9.65
N LEU A 15 11.67 -6.61 -9.07
CA LEU A 15 12.05 -6.87 -7.69
C LEU A 15 13.56 -6.71 -7.46
N VAL A 16 14.40 -7.18 -8.39
CA VAL A 16 15.86 -7.03 -8.30
C VAL A 16 16.25 -5.55 -8.32
N GLU A 17 15.71 -4.77 -9.27
CA GLU A 17 15.99 -3.33 -9.36
C GLU A 17 15.49 -2.57 -8.11
N PHE A 18 14.31 -2.95 -7.60
CA PHE A 18 13.77 -2.38 -6.37
C PHE A 18 14.63 -2.74 -5.16
N ASP A 19 15.11 -3.98 -5.06
CA ASP A 19 16.01 -4.45 -4.00
C ASP A 19 17.35 -3.71 -4.03
N GLU A 20 17.94 -3.55 -5.22
CA GLU A 20 19.18 -2.78 -5.41
C GLU A 20 19.01 -1.33 -4.93
N LEU A 21 17.90 -0.69 -5.28
CA LEU A 21 17.56 0.65 -4.81
C LEU A 21 17.42 0.69 -3.29
N CYS A 22 16.67 -0.26 -2.72
CA CYS A 22 16.43 -0.33 -1.29
C CYS A 22 17.73 -0.56 -0.51
N ARG A 23 18.59 -1.50 -0.94
CA ARG A 23 19.91 -1.74 -0.33
C ARG A 23 20.82 -0.54 -0.41
N LYS A 24 20.84 0.17 -1.55
CA LYS A 24 21.68 1.36 -1.75
C LYS A 24 21.37 2.45 -0.72
N TYR A 25 20.10 2.60 -0.36
CA TYR A 25 19.64 3.65 0.54
C TYR A 25 19.19 3.13 1.91
N ASP A 26 19.50 1.88 2.26
CA ASP A 26 19.15 1.30 3.56
C ASP A 26 17.64 1.39 3.86
N VAL A 27 16.81 1.08 2.86
CA VAL A 27 15.36 0.97 2.99
C VAL A 27 15.01 -0.49 3.22
N GLU A 28 14.41 -0.80 4.37
CA GLU A 28 13.97 -2.15 4.68
C GLU A 28 12.57 -2.41 4.14
N TYR A 29 12.38 -3.59 3.56
CA TYR A 29 11.10 -4.11 3.11
C TYR A 29 11.10 -5.64 3.25
N LEU A 30 9.92 -6.26 3.15
CA LEU A 30 9.76 -7.71 3.23
C LEU A 30 8.92 -8.19 2.06
N LEU A 31 9.23 -9.40 1.54
CA LEU A 31 8.29 -10.10 0.67
C LEU A 31 7.02 -10.43 1.46
N ALA A 32 5.86 -10.25 0.83
CA ALA A 32 4.57 -10.54 1.41
C ALA A 32 3.86 -11.71 0.72
N ALA A 33 2.81 -12.21 1.36
CA ALA A 33 1.83 -13.14 0.78
C ALA A 33 2.41 -14.25 -0.11
N GLY A 34 1.93 -14.38 -1.36
CA GLY A 34 2.33 -15.41 -2.32
C GLY A 34 3.83 -15.36 -2.64
N ALA A 35 4.39 -14.16 -2.80
CA ALA A 35 5.81 -13.96 -3.09
C ALA A 35 6.72 -14.54 -1.99
N SER A 36 6.41 -14.27 -0.72
CA SER A 36 7.18 -14.81 0.41
C SER A 36 7.09 -16.34 0.50
N LEU A 37 5.89 -16.90 0.27
CA LEU A 37 5.67 -18.35 0.28
C LEU A 37 6.39 -19.03 -0.88
N GLY A 38 6.35 -18.44 -2.08
CA GLY A 38 7.08 -18.91 -3.25
C GLY A 38 8.58 -18.97 -2.99
N ALA A 39 9.15 -17.88 -2.48
CA ALA A 39 10.58 -17.79 -2.17
C ALA A 39 11.03 -18.92 -1.23
N VAL A 40 10.28 -19.21 -0.16
CA VAL A 40 10.63 -20.27 0.80
C VAL A 40 10.33 -21.66 0.25
N ARG A 41 9.14 -21.90 -0.30
CA ARG A 41 8.65 -23.23 -0.70
C ARG A 41 9.24 -23.71 -2.03
N ASN A 42 9.25 -22.83 -3.02
CA ASN A 42 9.62 -23.15 -4.40
C ASN A 42 11.02 -22.67 -4.76
N ARG A 43 11.62 -21.77 -3.95
CA ARG A 43 12.84 -21.02 -4.30
C ARG A 43 12.66 -20.27 -5.63
N SER A 44 11.43 -19.85 -5.90
CA SER A 44 10.94 -19.20 -7.12
C SER A 44 9.47 -18.81 -6.88
N PHE A 45 8.81 -18.24 -7.87
CA PHE A 45 7.37 -17.97 -7.81
C PHE A 45 6.54 -19.25 -7.56
N MET A 46 5.35 -19.03 -7.01
CA MET A 46 4.28 -20.01 -7.12
C MET A 46 3.90 -20.18 -8.60
N PRO A 47 3.61 -21.40 -9.09
CA PRO A 47 3.39 -21.60 -10.53
C PRO A 47 2.23 -20.79 -11.13
N TRP A 48 1.30 -20.35 -10.28
CA TRP A 48 0.13 -19.56 -10.64
C TRP A 48 0.19 -18.09 -10.18
N ASP A 49 1.26 -17.66 -9.51
CA ASP A 49 1.43 -16.23 -9.12
C ASP A 49 1.65 -15.37 -10.36
N ASP A 50 1.01 -14.20 -10.35
CA ASP A 50 1.05 -13.17 -11.38
C ASP A 50 1.41 -11.77 -10.84
N ASP A 51 1.75 -11.64 -9.55
CA ASP A 51 2.13 -10.40 -8.88
C ASP A 51 3.29 -10.58 -7.87
N ILE A 52 3.75 -9.48 -7.29
CA ILE A 52 4.64 -9.45 -6.12
C ILE A 52 4.15 -8.38 -5.16
N ASP A 53 3.80 -8.82 -3.96
CA ASP A 53 3.46 -7.96 -2.84
C ASP A 53 4.67 -7.78 -1.91
N LEU A 54 4.85 -6.55 -1.43
CA LEU A 54 5.89 -6.16 -0.49
C LEU A 54 5.29 -5.50 0.75
N TYR A 55 5.77 -5.83 1.94
CA TYR A 55 5.51 -5.05 3.15
C TYR A 55 6.62 -4.02 3.37
N ILE A 56 6.23 -2.81 3.74
CA ILE A 56 7.16 -1.72 4.05
C ILE A 56 6.62 -0.90 5.22
N THR A 57 7.46 -0.51 6.19
CA THR A 57 7.00 0.37 7.27
C THR A 57 6.75 1.78 6.75
N ARG A 58 5.87 2.55 7.40
CA ARG A 58 5.64 3.96 7.04
C ARG A 58 6.94 4.78 7.02
N GLU A 59 7.84 4.52 7.96
CA GLU A 59 9.15 5.16 8.03
C GLU A 59 10.00 4.85 6.78
N ASN A 60 10.15 3.58 6.43
CA ASN A 60 10.89 3.16 5.24
C ASN A 60 10.23 3.67 3.95
N TRP A 61 8.90 3.70 3.88
CA TRP A 61 8.19 4.32 2.76
C TRP A 61 8.47 5.83 2.66
N ASN A 62 8.44 6.55 3.78
CA ASN A 62 8.76 7.97 3.80
C ASN A 62 10.21 8.23 3.33
N LYS A 63 11.16 7.39 3.78
CA LYS A 63 12.57 7.43 3.35
C LYS A 63 12.68 7.20 1.85
N LEU A 64 12.08 6.13 1.34
CA LEU A 64 12.08 5.78 -0.08
C LEU A 64 11.44 6.90 -0.93
N ARG A 65 10.30 7.44 -0.52
CA ARG A 65 9.64 8.54 -1.23
C ARG A 65 10.53 9.78 -1.31
N HIS A 66 11.15 10.15 -0.18
CA HIS A 66 12.06 11.30 -0.15
C HIS A 66 13.22 11.13 -1.15
N ILE A 67 13.80 9.93 -1.23
CA ILE A 67 14.85 9.61 -2.21
C ILE A 67 14.33 9.77 -3.65
N ILE A 68 13.16 9.21 -3.95
CA ILE A 68 12.55 9.29 -5.30
C ILE A 68 12.25 10.73 -5.70
N GLU A 69 11.86 11.58 -4.75
CA GLU A 69 11.51 12.99 -5.00
C GLU A 69 12.72 13.92 -5.11
N THR A 70 13.88 13.53 -4.58
CA THR A 70 15.04 14.43 -4.45
C THR A 70 16.27 14.02 -5.26
N GLU A 71 16.44 12.72 -5.55
CA GLU A 71 17.58 12.21 -6.30
C GLU A 71 17.28 12.16 -7.81
N GLU A 72 18.13 12.79 -8.61
CA GLU A 72 18.02 12.74 -10.06
C GLU A 72 18.45 11.38 -10.61
N ASN A 73 17.71 10.86 -11.60
CA ASN A 73 18.01 9.60 -12.31
C ASN A 73 18.16 8.39 -11.36
N VAL A 74 17.44 8.40 -10.23
CA VAL A 74 17.50 7.31 -9.24
C VAL A 74 16.83 6.02 -9.74
N LEU A 75 15.91 6.12 -10.70
CA LEU A 75 15.21 4.98 -11.29
C LEU A 75 15.80 4.64 -12.67
N PRO A 76 15.86 3.35 -13.05
CA PRO A 76 16.18 2.94 -14.40
C PRO A 76 15.21 3.52 -15.44
N GLU A 77 15.65 3.58 -16.71
CA GLU A 77 14.76 3.96 -17.81
C GLU A 77 13.56 3.01 -17.91
N GLY A 78 12.37 3.56 -18.15
CA GLY A 78 11.13 2.78 -18.24
C GLY A 78 10.59 2.33 -16.87
N ARG A 79 10.94 3.03 -15.79
CA ARG A 79 10.46 2.77 -14.43
C ARG A 79 9.82 4.00 -13.81
N SER A 80 8.79 3.78 -13.01
CA SER A 80 8.10 4.85 -12.29
C SER A 80 7.56 4.37 -10.96
N PHE A 81 7.60 5.23 -9.95
CA PHE A 81 6.75 5.07 -8.77
C PHE A 81 5.44 5.82 -8.98
N VAL A 82 4.31 5.17 -8.70
CA VAL A 82 2.99 5.80 -8.68
C VAL A 82 2.34 5.64 -7.32
N TYR A 83 1.88 6.75 -6.76
CA TYR A 83 1.19 6.83 -5.48
C TYR A 83 0.30 8.07 -5.45
N LYS A 84 -0.57 8.18 -4.42
CA LYS A 84 -1.59 9.23 -4.29
C LYS A 84 -1.01 10.63 -4.50
N GLU A 85 0.09 10.95 -3.84
CA GLU A 85 0.64 12.31 -3.80
C GLU A 85 1.35 12.74 -5.09
N ASN A 86 1.85 11.81 -5.92
CA ASN A 86 2.57 12.16 -7.16
C ASN A 86 1.76 11.95 -8.45
N THR A 87 0.64 11.24 -8.36
CA THR A 87 -0.14 10.79 -9.52
C THR A 87 -1.58 11.29 -9.45
N PRO A 88 -1.96 12.24 -10.33
CA PRO A 88 -3.34 12.72 -10.41
C PRO A 88 -4.33 11.57 -10.60
N TYR A 89 -5.45 11.64 -9.89
CA TYR A 89 -6.54 10.65 -9.92
C TYR A 89 -6.17 9.25 -9.40
N TYR A 90 -4.98 9.07 -8.83
CA TYR A 90 -4.59 7.78 -8.25
C TYR A 90 -5.48 7.41 -7.06
N CYS A 91 -6.28 6.36 -7.25
CA CYS A 91 -7.35 5.95 -6.34
C CYS A 91 -7.05 4.64 -5.60
N ASN A 92 -5.77 4.36 -5.30
CA ASN A 92 -5.35 3.20 -4.52
C ASN A 92 -4.51 3.67 -3.32
N PRO A 93 -4.71 3.12 -2.10
CA PRO A 93 -3.86 3.44 -0.95
C PRO A 93 -2.42 2.88 -1.05
N LEU A 94 -2.16 1.95 -1.97
CA LEU A 94 -0.87 1.26 -2.09
C LEU A 94 0.03 1.96 -3.12
N PRO A 95 1.27 2.35 -2.80
CA PRO A 95 2.24 2.73 -3.82
C PRO A 95 2.62 1.56 -4.72
N ARG A 96 3.01 1.85 -5.95
CA ARG A 96 3.47 0.86 -6.92
C ARG A 96 4.78 1.27 -7.58
N TYR A 97 5.69 0.32 -7.74
CA TYR A 97 6.87 0.45 -8.61
C TYR A 97 6.58 -0.24 -9.94
N VAL A 98 6.54 0.52 -11.04
CA VAL A 98 5.92 0.13 -12.30
C VAL A 98 6.93 0.06 -13.45
N ASP A 99 6.86 -0.99 -14.26
CA ASP A 99 7.48 -1.07 -15.59
C ASP A 99 6.59 -0.36 -16.63
N THR A 100 6.99 0.84 -17.05
CA THR A 100 6.23 1.64 -18.01
C THR A 100 6.39 1.18 -19.46
N ASN A 101 7.25 0.19 -19.73
CA ASN A 101 7.41 -0.44 -21.04
C ASN A 101 6.47 -1.64 -21.24
N SER A 102 5.73 -2.01 -20.20
CA SER A 102 4.75 -3.09 -20.25
C SER A 102 3.31 -2.56 -20.45
N THR A 103 2.38 -3.45 -20.81
CA THR A 103 1.02 -3.06 -21.25
C THR A 103 -0.17 -3.39 -20.34
N PRO A 104 -0.05 -4.03 -19.15
CA PRO A 104 -1.26 -4.28 -18.35
C PRO A 104 -1.83 -2.97 -17.79
N ILE A 105 -3.14 -2.83 -17.93
CA ILE A 105 -3.93 -1.72 -17.39
C ILE A 105 -5.00 -2.33 -16.50
N TYR A 106 -4.97 -1.98 -15.22
CA TYR A 106 -5.97 -2.40 -14.25
C TYR A 106 -7.16 -1.44 -14.29
N VAL A 107 -8.36 -1.92 -13.96
CA VAL A 107 -9.57 -1.07 -13.95
C VAL A 107 -9.38 0.15 -13.03
N SER A 108 -8.70 -0.02 -11.89
CA SER A 108 -8.35 1.08 -10.98
C SER A 108 -7.37 2.10 -11.58
N GLN A 109 -6.68 1.77 -12.68
CA GLN A 109 -5.74 2.65 -13.36
C GLN A 109 -6.29 3.21 -14.68
N ALA A 110 -7.51 2.83 -15.08
CA ALA A 110 -8.09 3.25 -16.36
C ALA A 110 -8.20 4.78 -16.50
N PHE A 111 -8.25 5.50 -15.37
CA PHE A 111 -8.40 6.96 -15.31
C PHE A 111 -7.14 7.71 -14.85
N THR A 112 -6.06 7.02 -14.43
CA THR A 112 -4.92 7.67 -13.77
C THR A 112 -3.87 8.22 -14.73
N ALA A 113 -3.94 7.88 -16.02
CA ALA A 113 -3.14 8.38 -17.16
C ALA A 113 -1.61 8.45 -17.04
N LYS A 114 -1.03 8.27 -15.85
CA LYS A 114 0.40 8.17 -15.59
C LYS A 114 0.76 6.71 -15.28
N ALA A 115 1.79 6.22 -15.98
CA ALA A 115 2.53 4.99 -15.71
C ALA A 115 1.67 3.76 -15.33
N CYS A 116 1.04 3.15 -16.34
CA CYS A 116 0.47 1.80 -16.24
C CYS A 116 1.55 0.76 -16.60
N GLY A 117 1.40 -0.46 -16.09
CA GLY A 117 2.36 -1.53 -16.32
C GLY A 117 2.35 -2.62 -15.24
N GLN A 118 3.13 -3.68 -15.47
CA GLN A 118 3.51 -4.65 -14.47
C GLN A 118 4.19 -3.93 -13.32
N HIS A 119 3.92 -4.34 -12.09
CA HIS A 119 4.35 -3.59 -10.94
C HIS A 119 4.54 -4.45 -9.71
N LEU A 120 5.29 -3.90 -8.74
CA LEU A 120 5.33 -4.36 -7.36
C LEU A 120 4.32 -3.56 -6.55
N GLU A 121 3.57 -4.21 -5.67
CA GLU A 121 2.63 -3.53 -4.74
C GLU A 121 3.27 -3.37 -3.36
N LEU A 122 3.26 -2.13 -2.85
CA LEU A 122 3.82 -1.82 -1.54
C LEU A 122 2.69 -1.64 -0.51
N PHE A 123 2.56 -2.61 0.38
CA PHE A 123 1.67 -2.58 1.53
C PHE A 123 2.35 -1.89 2.70
N ILE A 124 1.89 -0.69 3.00
CA ILE A 124 2.47 0.13 4.07
C ILE A 124 1.96 -0.34 5.43
N PHE A 125 2.87 -0.54 6.37
CA PHE A 125 2.60 -0.77 7.77
C PHE A 125 2.63 0.54 8.56
N ASP A 126 1.46 0.94 9.02
CA ASP A 126 1.25 2.08 9.90
C ASP A 126 1.19 1.66 11.35
N LEU A 127 1.50 2.59 12.24
CA LEU A 127 1.38 2.43 13.67
C LEU A 127 -0.10 2.46 14.09
N ILE A 128 -0.52 1.47 14.89
CA ILE A 128 -1.87 1.44 15.47
C ILE A 128 -1.79 1.50 17.01
N PRO A 129 -2.54 2.41 17.66
CA PRO A 129 -2.44 2.61 19.11
C PRO A 129 -2.88 1.36 19.90
N ARG A 130 -2.29 1.21 21.10
CA ARG A 130 -2.71 0.18 22.08
C ARG A 130 -4.02 0.51 22.78
N ASP A 131 -4.27 1.79 23.03
CA ASP A 131 -5.50 2.25 23.65
C ASP A 131 -6.72 1.88 22.78
N GLU A 132 -7.70 1.22 23.38
CA GLU A 132 -8.82 0.62 22.66
C GLU A 132 -9.69 1.67 21.94
N MET A 133 -9.94 2.81 22.59
CA MET A 133 -10.75 3.89 21.99
C MET A 133 -10.00 4.56 20.83
N LYS A 134 -8.71 4.87 21.02
CA LYS A 134 -7.87 5.40 19.94
C LYS A 134 -7.76 4.40 18.78
N ARG A 135 -7.69 3.10 19.07
CA ARG A 135 -7.65 2.03 18.08
C ARG A 135 -8.93 1.95 17.26
N GLU A 136 -10.10 1.94 17.90
CA GLU A 136 -11.38 1.96 17.19
C GLU A 136 -11.45 3.20 16.28
N LYS A 137 -11.06 4.36 16.79
CA LYS A 137 -11.02 5.60 16.02
C LYS A 137 -10.06 5.53 14.83
N TYR A 138 -8.90 4.91 15.01
CA TYR A 138 -7.92 4.68 13.95
C TYR A 138 -8.52 3.82 12.85
N LEU A 139 -9.14 2.69 13.19
CA LEU A 139 -9.73 1.77 12.21
C LEU A 139 -10.88 2.42 11.44
N GLU A 140 -11.80 3.10 12.13
CA GLU A 140 -12.86 3.89 11.47
C GLU A 140 -12.28 4.94 10.51
N THR A 141 -11.16 5.58 10.90
CA THR A 141 -10.51 6.60 10.07
C THR A 141 -9.86 5.96 8.85
N LEU A 142 -9.22 4.80 8.99
CA LEU A 142 -8.57 4.08 7.91
C LEU A 142 -9.60 3.60 6.90
N GLU A 143 -10.69 2.97 7.36
CA GLU A 143 -11.76 2.49 6.49
C GLU A 143 -12.32 3.66 5.68
N ILE A 144 -12.74 4.75 6.33
CA ILE A 144 -13.28 5.94 5.63
C ILE A 144 -12.26 6.55 4.68
N TYR A 145 -11.00 6.69 5.08
CA TYR A 145 -9.94 7.21 4.21
C TYR A 145 -9.83 6.37 2.93
N THR A 146 -9.78 5.05 3.06
CA THR A 146 -9.64 4.17 1.89
C THR A 146 -10.89 4.08 1.03
N GLU A 147 -12.07 4.20 1.61
CA GLU A 147 -13.35 4.22 0.88
C GLU A 147 -13.51 5.50 0.06
N LEU A 148 -13.10 6.64 0.62
CA LEU A 148 -13.08 7.91 -0.11
C LEU A 148 -12.01 7.91 -1.21
N LEU A 149 -10.82 7.36 -0.94
CA LEU A 149 -9.71 7.32 -1.90
C LEU A 149 -9.97 6.32 -3.04
N SER A 150 -10.52 5.15 -2.72
CA SER A 150 -10.73 4.05 -3.65
C SER A 150 -12.22 3.69 -3.71
N PRO A 151 -12.97 4.30 -4.64
CA PRO A 151 -14.41 4.10 -4.77
C PRO A 151 -14.78 2.72 -5.35
N TYR A 152 -13.90 1.72 -5.27
CA TYR A 152 -14.22 0.31 -5.54
C TYR A 152 -14.24 -0.53 -4.26
N PHE A 153 -13.84 0.03 -3.11
CA PHE A 153 -13.92 -0.63 -1.81
C PHE A 153 -15.35 -0.51 -1.20
N ILE A 154 -16.16 0.40 -1.76
CA ILE A 154 -17.37 1.13 -1.28
C ILE A 154 -18.06 0.75 0.04
N VAL A 155 -18.18 -0.51 0.43
CA VAL A 155 -18.69 -0.85 1.77
C VAL A 155 -18.27 -2.29 2.09
N ASN A 156 -17.15 -2.39 2.81
CA ASN A 156 -16.50 -3.61 3.30
C ASN A 156 -17.41 -4.87 3.38
N LYS A 157 -17.17 -5.83 2.46
CA LYS A 157 -18.00 -7.02 2.22
C LYS A 157 -18.03 -8.03 3.37
N ASN A 158 -17.19 -7.82 4.40
CA ASN A 158 -16.98 -8.75 5.50
C ASN A 158 -17.63 -8.29 6.81
N THR A 159 -18.42 -7.22 6.75
CA THR A 159 -18.97 -6.55 7.92
C THR A 159 -20.38 -7.09 8.24
N SER A 160 -20.72 -7.22 9.52
CA SER A 160 -22.09 -7.56 9.93
C SER A 160 -23.09 -6.49 9.44
N LEU A 161 -24.39 -6.79 9.35
CA LEU A 161 -25.39 -5.82 8.88
C LEU A 161 -25.43 -4.55 9.76
N GLU A 162 -25.23 -4.71 11.07
CA GLU A 162 -25.23 -3.60 12.03
C GLU A 162 -23.99 -2.72 11.88
N ASP A 163 -22.82 -3.34 11.78
CA ASP A 163 -21.55 -2.64 11.55
C ASP A 163 -21.55 -1.94 10.18
N TRP A 164 -22.22 -2.53 9.18
CA TRP A 164 -22.39 -1.95 7.85
C TRP A 164 -23.19 -0.65 7.89
N GLN A 165 -24.30 -0.61 8.65
CA GLN A 165 -25.11 0.61 8.76
C GLN A 165 -24.35 1.74 9.47
N LYS A 166 -23.60 1.42 10.55
CA LYS A 166 -22.72 2.38 11.24
C LYS A 166 -21.68 2.95 10.28
N HIS A 167 -20.99 2.07 9.55
CA HIS A 167 -19.98 2.46 8.58
C HIS A 167 -20.57 3.29 7.44
N TYR A 168 -21.71 2.88 6.86
CA TYR A 168 -22.39 3.57 5.77
C TYR A 168 -22.83 5.00 6.13
N GLU A 169 -23.36 5.22 7.34
CA GLU A 169 -23.72 6.57 7.78
C GLU A 169 -22.49 7.44 8.05
N LEU A 170 -21.40 6.85 8.53
CA LEU A 170 -20.12 7.54 8.65
C LEU A 170 -19.56 7.92 7.28
N TYR A 171 -19.56 7.00 6.31
CA TYR A 171 -19.16 7.25 4.93
C TYR A 171 -19.97 8.38 4.30
N LYS A 172 -21.30 8.33 4.36
CA LYS A 172 -22.18 9.42 3.88
C LYS A 172 -21.89 10.77 4.52
N LYS A 173 -21.58 10.80 5.83
CA LYS A 173 -21.19 12.02 6.52
C LYS A 173 -19.90 12.60 5.90
N TYR A 174 -18.93 11.76 5.57
CA TYR A 174 -17.70 12.20 4.94
C TYR A 174 -17.86 12.53 3.45
N CYS A 175 -18.73 11.87 2.69
CA CYS A 175 -19.07 12.30 1.32
C CYS A 175 -19.63 13.73 1.31
N LYS A 176 -20.59 14.03 2.20
CA LYS A 176 -21.12 15.41 2.35
C LYS A 176 -20.04 16.41 2.74
N ARG A 177 -19.01 15.95 3.45
CA ARG A 177 -17.87 16.78 3.83
C ARG A 177 -16.95 17.03 2.64
N VAL A 178 -16.68 16.02 1.83
CA VAL A 178 -15.95 16.13 0.56
C VAL A 178 -16.64 17.11 -0.38
N ASP A 179 -17.96 17.01 -0.54
CA ASP A 179 -18.76 17.93 -1.36
C ASP A 179 -18.63 19.41 -0.92
N LYS A 180 -18.43 19.63 0.38
CA LYS A 180 -18.35 20.97 0.98
C LYS A 180 -16.94 21.53 1.05
N GLU A 181 -15.95 20.69 1.39
CA GLU A 181 -14.60 21.10 1.78
C GLU A 181 -13.53 20.75 0.73
N GLY A 182 -13.86 19.90 -0.25
CA GLY A 182 -12.92 19.36 -1.23
C GLY A 182 -12.32 18.02 -0.80
N GLU A 183 -12.19 17.09 -1.75
CA GLU A 183 -11.71 15.73 -1.54
C GLU A 183 -10.29 15.70 -0.96
N GLU A 184 -9.35 16.40 -1.61
CA GLU A 184 -7.94 16.45 -1.21
C GLU A 184 -7.78 16.90 0.25
N LYS A 185 -8.50 17.95 0.64
CA LYS A 185 -8.46 18.48 2.01
C LYS A 185 -8.94 17.42 3.01
N VAL A 186 -10.08 16.79 2.75
CA VAL A 186 -10.66 15.79 3.66
C VAL A 186 -9.75 14.55 3.75
N LEU A 187 -9.21 14.08 2.62
CA LEU A 187 -8.30 12.94 2.60
C LEU A 187 -7.01 13.24 3.38
N ASN A 188 -6.39 14.40 3.16
CA ASN A 188 -5.16 14.79 3.86
C ASN A 188 -5.39 14.89 5.38
N GLU A 189 -6.52 15.44 5.82
CA GLU A 189 -6.85 15.48 7.26
C GLU A 189 -7.05 14.09 7.89
N LEU A 190 -7.60 13.13 7.14
CA LEU A 190 -7.75 11.75 7.62
C LEU A 190 -6.41 11.05 7.65
N GLU A 191 -5.60 11.24 6.62
CA GLU A 191 -4.26 10.70 6.49
C GLU A 191 -3.33 11.22 7.61
N ASP A 192 -3.40 12.51 7.94
CA ASP A 192 -2.64 13.11 9.04
C ASP A 192 -3.01 12.49 10.40
N LYS A 193 -4.30 12.16 10.61
CA LYS A 193 -4.73 11.44 11.81
C LYS A 193 -4.15 10.03 11.87
N LEU A 194 -4.13 9.31 10.75
CA LEU A 194 -3.55 7.97 10.68
C LEU A 194 -2.04 8.00 10.95
N LYS A 195 -1.34 9.05 10.50
CA LYS A 195 0.11 9.23 10.68
C LYS A 195 0.50 9.87 12.03
N SER A 196 -0.46 10.20 12.90
CA SER A 196 -0.19 10.96 14.13
C SER A 196 0.33 10.13 15.31
N TYR A 197 0.35 8.81 15.19
CA TYR A 197 0.75 7.91 16.28
C TYR A 197 2.26 7.67 16.31
N THR A 198 2.79 7.46 17.52
CA THR A 198 4.22 7.29 17.79
C THR A 198 4.57 5.85 18.15
N ASP A 199 5.86 5.47 18.06
CA ASP A 199 6.29 4.09 18.32
C ASP A 199 5.99 3.70 19.78
N GLU A 200 6.14 4.64 20.71
CA GLU A 200 5.92 4.45 22.15
C GLU A 200 4.49 4.07 22.50
N GLU A 201 3.50 4.51 21.72
CA GLU A 201 2.07 4.27 21.93
C GLU A 201 1.56 2.97 21.27
N CYS A 202 2.40 2.30 20.49
CA CYS A 202 2.00 1.27 19.54
C CYS A 202 2.89 0.01 19.65
N ASP A 203 2.29 -1.17 19.86
CA ASP A 203 3.03 -2.46 19.81
C ASP A 203 2.80 -3.22 18.51
N GLU A 204 1.93 -2.70 17.65
CA GLU A 204 1.45 -3.37 16.45
C GLU A 204 1.51 -2.44 15.24
N TYR A 205 1.56 -3.06 14.07
CA TYR A 205 1.33 -2.42 12.79
C TYR A 205 -0.08 -2.76 12.31
N CYS A 206 -0.72 -1.79 11.67
CA CYS A 206 -1.90 -2.00 10.83
C CYS A 206 -1.50 -1.76 9.38
N MET A 207 -1.84 -2.72 8.52
CA MET A 207 -1.65 -2.55 7.08
C MET A 207 -2.57 -1.46 6.57
N HIS A 208 -2.03 -0.49 5.84
CA HIS A 208 -2.75 0.64 5.26
C HIS A 208 -3.59 0.22 4.04
N TRP A 209 -4.44 -0.80 4.26
CA TRP A 209 -5.29 -1.44 3.27
C TRP A 209 -6.69 -1.65 3.87
N GLY A 210 -7.57 -0.67 3.69
CA GLY A 210 -8.84 -0.60 4.40
C GLY A 210 -9.93 -1.56 3.92
N ILE A 211 -9.64 -2.49 3.00
CA ILE A 211 -10.55 -3.62 2.70
C ILE A 211 -10.65 -4.55 3.92
N LYS A 212 -9.54 -4.79 4.62
CA LYS A 212 -9.52 -5.66 5.79
C LYS A 212 -8.42 -5.24 6.76
N ASN A 213 -8.78 -5.26 8.04
CA ASN A 213 -7.88 -4.91 9.12
C ASN A 213 -6.86 -6.03 9.36
N TYR A 214 -5.72 -5.95 8.68
CA TYR A 214 -4.57 -6.79 8.96
C TYR A 214 -3.68 -6.10 9.99
N ILE A 215 -3.61 -6.70 11.17
CA ILE A 215 -2.87 -6.17 12.31
C ILE A 215 -1.82 -7.20 12.71
N TYR A 216 -0.58 -6.73 12.87
CA TYR A 216 0.56 -7.60 13.15
C TYR A 216 1.39 -7.04 14.29
N ASN A 217 1.86 -7.91 15.19
CA ASN A 217 2.75 -7.48 16.26
C ASN A 217 4.12 -7.07 15.70
N LYS A 218 4.62 -5.89 16.10
CA LYS A 218 5.92 -5.36 15.64
C LYS A 218 7.07 -6.33 15.89
N LYS A 219 7.01 -7.13 16.96
CA LYS A 219 8.08 -8.08 17.32
C LYS A 219 8.36 -9.12 16.25
N HIS A 220 7.40 -9.43 15.37
CA HIS A 220 7.59 -10.39 14.28
C HIS A 220 8.45 -9.83 13.14
N PHE A 221 8.70 -8.53 13.14
CA PHE A 221 9.49 -7.83 12.13
C PHE A 221 10.84 -7.33 12.68
N LYS A 222 11.11 -7.54 13.97
CA LYS A 222 12.42 -7.26 14.58
C LYS A 222 13.28 -8.52 14.49
N ASN A 223 14.55 -8.37 14.06
CA ASN A 223 15.56 -9.43 14.01
C ASN A 223 15.41 -10.46 12.87
N ILE A 224 15.03 -10.03 11.66
CA ILE A 224 15.17 -10.88 10.48
C ILE A 224 16.59 -10.64 9.94
N GLU A 225 17.56 -11.43 10.44
CA GLU A 225 18.91 -11.52 9.87
C GLU A 225 18.93 -12.31 8.55
#